data_AF-A0A836THK6-F1
#
_entry.id   AF-A0A836THK6-F1
#
_cell.length_a   1.000
_cell.length_b   1.000
_cell.length_c   1.000
_cell.angle_alpha   90.00
_cell.angle_beta   90.00
_cell.angle_gamma   90.00
#
_symmetry.space_group_name_H-M   'P 1'
#
loop_
_entity.id
_entity.type
_entity.pdbx_description
1 polymer ?
#
loop_
_entity_poly.entity_id
_entity_poly.type
_entity_poly.pdbx_seq_one_letter_code
_entity_poly.pdbx_strand_id
1 'polypeptide(L)'
;MPEEDLPIGKSAIISAGEAEIALFNYKGKYYAIANKCPHRGSPLGEGRIEEGIVICPGHEWRFKLESGANMQNPELFIPTYPVKTKNDNIYIGLEGESGNIAYGKKASTLPSSLKFSVPTIQKPRNPEEELD
;
A
#
# COMPACT_ATOMS: atom_id res chain seq x y z
N MET A 1 0.44 4.08 -13.29
CA MET A 1 0.50 2.66 -13.68
C MET A 1 -0.81 2.33 -14.38
N PRO A 2 -0.81 1.68 -15.54
CA PRO A 2 -2.03 1.20 -16.19
C PRO A 2 -2.92 0.40 -15.22
N GLU A 3 -4.24 0.52 -15.34
CA GLU A 3 -5.17 -0.25 -14.50
C GLU A 3 -5.10 -1.76 -14.77
N GLU A 4 -4.84 -2.14 -16.02
CA GLU A 4 -4.69 -3.54 -16.43
C GLU A 4 -3.50 -4.25 -15.78
N ASP A 5 -2.47 -3.50 -15.38
CA ASP A 5 -1.28 -4.03 -14.70
C ASP A 5 -1.56 -4.41 -13.24
N LEU A 6 -2.68 -3.93 -12.67
CA LEU A 6 -3.09 -4.25 -11.30
C LEU A 6 -4.56 -4.68 -11.25
N PRO A 7 -4.88 -5.89 -11.77
CA PRO A 7 -6.24 -6.39 -11.76
C PRO A 7 -6.73 -6.65 -10.34
N ILE A 8 -8.04 -6.84 -10.20
CA ILE A 8 -8.69 -7.05 -8.90
C ILE A 8 -8.02 -8.21 -8.14
N GLY A 9 -7.75 -7.97 -6.85
CA GLY A 9 -7.06 -8.89 -5.95
C GLY A 9 -5.54 -8.77 -5.98
N LYS A 10 -4.94 -8.02 -6.91
CA LYS A 10 -3.49 -7.87 -6.97
C LYS A 10 -2.98 -6.71 -6.12
N SER A 11 -1.69 -6.78 -5.80
CA SER A 11 -0.91 -5.72 -5.17
C SER A 11 0.36 -5.44 -5.97
N ALA A 12 0.91 -4.24 -5.77
CA ALA A 12 2.21 -3.83 -6.27
C ALA A 12 2.93 -2.97 -5.21
N ILE A 13 4.25 -3.01 -5.20
CA ILE A 13 5.07 -2.06 -4.42
C ILE A 13 5.60 -1.02 -5.40
N ILE A 14 5.27 0.24 -5.15
CA ILE A 14 5.63 1.38 -5.99
C ILE A 14 6.71 2.18 -5.27
N SER A 15 7.85 2.35 -5.92
CA SER A 15 8.90 3.26 -5.45
C SER A 15 8.59 4.69 -5.89
N ALA A 16 8.55 5.60 -4.93
CA ALA A 16 8.24 7.00 -5.12
C ALA A 16 9.26 7.91 -4.44
N GLY A 17 10.42 8.11 -5.06
CA GLY A 17 11.57 8.76 -4.39
C GLY A 17 12.12 7.85 -3.29
N GLU A 18 12.15 8.34 -2.05
CA GLU A 18 12.53 7.54 -0.87
C GLU A 18 11.36 6.76 -0.26
N ALA A 19 10.13 7.01 -0.70
CA ALA A 19 8.95 6.30 -0.21
C ALA A 19 8.74 4.99 -0.97
N GLU A 20 8.46 3.91 -0.25
CA GLU A 20 7.89 2.69 -0.82
C GLU A 20 6.41 2.59 -0.43
N ILE A 21 5.56 2.38 -1.43
CA ILE A 21 4.10 2.40 -1.28
C ILE A 21 3.55 1.05 -1.69
N ALA A 22 2.77 0.43 -0.81
CA ALA A 22 2.00 -0.76 -1.14
C ALA A 22 0.66 -0.32 -1.74
N LEU A 23 0.45 -0.63 -3.02
CA LEU A 23 -0.77 -0.36 -3.76
C LEU A 23 -1.55 -1.67 -3.92
N PHE A 24 -2.83 -1.66 -3.58
CA PHE A 24 -3.73 -2.82 -3.65
C PHE A 24 -4.94 -2.48 -4.51
N ASN A 25 -5.40 -3.45 -5.31
CA ASN A 25 -6.74 -3.44 -5.90
C ASN A 25 -7.64 -4.40 -5.11
N TYR A 26 -8.34 -3.88 -4.10
CA TYR A 26 -9.22 -4.68 -3.25
C TYR A 26 -10.68 -4.47 -3.65
N LYS A 27 -11.33 -5.55 -4.13
CA LYS A 27 -12.73 -5.55 -4.59
C LYS A 27 -13.02 -4.42 -5.63
N GLY A 28 -12.07 -4.15 -6.52
CA GLY A 28 -12.20 -3.12 -7.57
C GLY A 28 -11.92 -1.69 -7.11
N LYS A 29 -11.56 -1.47 -5.84
CA LYS A 29 -11.15 -0.17 -5.31
C LYS A 29 -9.66 -0.20 -4.99
N TYR A 30 -8.95 0.85 -5.41
CA TYR A 30 -7.53 0.99 -5.15
C TYR A 30 -7.26 1.62 -3.79
N TYR A 31 -6.26 1.08 -3.09
CA TYR A 31 -5.78 1.58 -1.80
C TYR A 31 -4.27 1.65 -1.83
N ALA A 32 -3.70 2.74 -1.34
CA ALA A 32 -2.26 2.91 -1.22
C ALA A 32 -1.88 3.24 0.22
N ILE A 33 -0.92 2.50 0.78
CA ILE A 33 -0.41 2.66 2.14
C ILE A 33 1.12 2.62 2.14
N ALA A 34 1.76 3.06 3.22
CA ALA A 34 3.20 2.88 3.38
C ALA A 34 3.56 1.38 3.31
N ASN A 35 4.56 1.02 2.52
CA ASN A 35 4.94 -0.39 2.34
C ASN A 35 5.66 -0.96 3.56
N LYS A 36 6.43 -0.16 4.29
CA LYS A 36 7.25 -0.67 5.39
C LYS A 36 6.40 -0.91 6.64
N CYS A 37 6.27 -2.16 7.07
CA CYS A 37 5.63 -2.47 8.35
C CYS A 37 6.41 -1.82 9.52
N PRO A 38 5.77 -1.00 10.37
CA PRO A 38 6.45 -0.29 11.46
C PRO A 38 6.97 -1.20 12.58
N HIS A 39 6.55 -2.47 12.61
CA HIS A 39 7.03 -3.42 13.60
C HIS A 39 8.49 -3.84 13.35
N ARG A 40 8.77 -4.45 12.18
CA ARG A 40 10.10 -5.01 11.84
C ARG A 40 10.49 -4.81 10.37
N GLY A 41 9.78 -3.94 9.65
CA GLY A 41 10.15 -3.51 8.31
C GLY A 41 9.73 -4.41 7.15
N SER A 42 8.99 -5.50 7.38
CA SER A 42 8.50 -6.36 6.29
C SER A 42 7.61 -5.58 5.31
N PRO A 43 7.65 -5.90 4.00
CA PRO A 43 6.87 -5.21 2.98
C PRO A 43 5.39 -5.61 3.07
N LEU A 44 4.52 -4.63 3.30
CA LEU A 44 3.07 -4.82 3.39
C LEU A 44 2.47 -5.13 2.02
N GLY A 45 3.08 -4.69 0.91
CA GLY A 45 2.64 -5.03 -0.44
C GLY A 45 2.71 -6.52 -0.77
N GLU A 46 3.49 -7.30 0.00
CA GLU A 46 3.55 -8.76 -0.05
C GLU A 46 2.58 -9.44 0.95
N GLY A 47 1.80 -8.65 1.69
CA GLY A 47 0.81 -9.13 2.63
C GLY A 47 -0.47 -9.62 1.96
N ARG A 48 -1.19 -10.50 2.67
CA ARG A 48 -2.55 -10.93 2.28
C ARG A 48 -3.60 -9.95 2.79
N ILE A 49 -4.74 -9.86 2.13
CA ILE A 49 -5.87 -9.03 2.57
C ILE A 49 -7.02 -9.91 3.04
N GLU A 50 -7.55 -9.61 4.23
CA GLU A 50 -8.78 -10.19 4.78
C GLU A 50 -9.70 -9.04 5.19
N GLU A 51 -10.92 -8.98 4.67
CA GLU A 51 -11.93 -7.95 5.04
C GLU A 51 -11.42 -6.49 5.06
N GLY A 52 -10.64 -6.10 4.03
CA GLY A 52 -10.09 -4.74 3.91
C GLY A 52 -8.91 -4.45 4.84
N ILE A 53 -8.32 -5.50 5.42
CA ILE A 53 -7.17 -5.43 6.33
C ILE A 53 -6.00 -6.18 5.69
N VAL A 54 -4.87 -5.50 5.51
CA VAL A 54 -3.62 -6.16 5.11
C VAL A 54 -2.96 -6.81 6.32
N ILE A 55 -2.56 -8.06 6.18
CA ILE A 55 -1.82 -8.84 7.15
C ILE A 55 -0.37 -8.88 6.72
N CYS A 56 0.49 -8.26 7.53
CA CYS A 56 1.93 -8.22 7.31
C CYS A 56 2.51 -9.64 7.22
N PRO A 57 3.30 -9.97 6.17
CA PRO A 57 3.83 -11.32 5.98
C PRO A 57 4.90 -11.70 7.00
N GLY A 58 5.52 -10.72 7.69
CA GLY A 58 6.58 -11.00 8.66
C GLY A 58 6.06 -11.52 10.00
N HIS A 59 5.16 -10.79 10.65
CA HIS A 59 4.72 -11.07 12.02
C HIS A 59 3.22 -10.76 12.23
N GLU A 60 2.44 -10.78 11.16
CA GLU A 60 0.97 -10.69 11.18
C GLU A 60 0.39 -9.45 11.88
N TRP A 61 1.11 -8.34 11.84
CA TRP A 61 0.50 -7.03 12.14
C TRP A 61 -0.53 -6.68 11.07
N ARG A 62 -1.70 -6.23 11.52
CA ARG A 62 -2.88 -6.04 10.69
C ARG A 62 -3.18 -4.56 10.56
N PHE A 63 -3.38 -4.08 9.34
CA PHE A 63 -3.65 -2.66 9.07
C PHE A 63 -4.85 -2.50 8.15
N LYS A 64 -5.78 -1.60 8.49
CA LYS A 64 -6.90 -1.25 7.61
C LYS A 64 -6.37 -0.55 6.36
N LEU A 65 -6.77 -1.01 5.18
CA LEU A 65 -6.35 -0.40 3.90
C LEU A 65 -6.83 1.06 3.76
N GLU A 66 -8.01 1.37 4.29
CA GLU A 66 -8.65 2.68 4.15
C GLU A 66 -8.01 3.75 5.04
N SER A 67 -7.62 3.40 6.26
CA SER A 67 -7.18 4.38 7.27
C SER A 67 -5.74 4.18 7.75
N GLY A 68 -5.10 3.06 7.40
CA GLY A 68 -3.80 2.67 7.93
C GLY A 68 -3.83 2.27 9.42
N ALA A 69 -5.00 2.22 10.05
CA ALA A 69 -5.12 1.88 11.48
C ALA A 69 -4.65 0.46 11.76
N ASN A 70 -3.83 0.28 12.78
CA ASN A 70 -3.40 -1.03 13.23
C ASN A 70 -4.48 -1.68 14.12
N MET A 71 -4.74 -2.97 13.91
CA MET A 71 -5.79 -3.69 14.65
C MET A 71 -5.36 -4.15 16.05
N GLN A 72 -4.05 -4.23 16.30
CA GLN A 72 -3.48 -4.65 17.59
C GLN A 72 -3.11 -3.46 18.48
N ASN A 73 -2.81 -2.30 17.89
CA ASN A 73 -2.54 -1.05 18.58
C ASN A 73 -3.39 0.08 17.95
N PRO A 74 -4.55 0.43 18.54
CA PRO A 74 -5.44 1.45 18.00
C PRO A 74 -4.85 2.87 17.92
N GLU A 75 -3.74 3.15 18.62
CA GLU A 75 -3.05 4.44 18.56
C GLU A 75 -2.03 4.51 17.41
N LEU A 76 -1.77 3.39 16.73
CA LEU A 76 -0.79 3.29 15.66
C LEU A 76 -1.46 3.27 14.29
N PHE A 77 -0.98 4.16 13.43
CA PHE A 77 -1.43 4.30 12.05
C PHE A 77 -0.22 4.30 11.12
N ILE A 78 -0.38 3.73 9.93
CA ILE A 78 0.57 3.90 8.83
C ILE A 78 0.02 4.94 7.84
N PRO A 79 0.90 5.66 7.11
CA PRO A 79 0.47 6.58 6.07
C PRO A 79 -0.41 5.90 5.01
N THR A 80 -1.46 6.61 4.60
CA THR A 80 -2.30 6.27 3.44
C THR A 80 -2.13 7.33 2.37
N TYR A 81 -2.18 6.94 1.10
CA TYR A 81 -2.04 7.85 -0.03
C TYR A 81 -3.32 7.86 -0.86
N PRO A 82 -3.84 9.04 -1.24
CA PRO A 82 -5.01 9.11 -2.09
C PRO A 82 -4.72 8.49 -3.46
N VAL A 83 -5.65 7.68 -3.97
CA VAL A 83 -5.53 7.06 -5.29
C VAL A 83 -6.64 7.62 -6.20
N LYS A 84 -6.28 7.97 -7.43
CA LYS A 84 -7.22 8.40 -8.48
C LYS A 84 -6.97 7.59 -9.74
N THR A 85 -8.04 7.25 -10.44
CA THR A 85 -7.97 6.71 -11.79
C THR A 85 -8.32 7.80 -12.81
N LYS A 86 -7.60 7.83 -13.93
CA LYS A 86 -7.89 8.72 -15.06
C LYS A 86 -7.27 8.14 -16.32
N ASN A 87 -8.03 8.06 -17.42
CA ASN A 87 -7.55 7.56 -18.71
C ASN A 87 -6.85 6.19 -18.55
N ASP A 88 -7.52 5.23 -17.90
CA ASP A 88 -7.03 3.86 -17.67
C ASP A 88 -5.70 3.76 -16.90
N ASN A 89 -5.35 4.82 -16.16
CA ASN A 89 -4.15 4.90 -15.35
C ASN A 89 -4.49 5.19 -13.88
N ILE A 90 -3.79 4.47 -13.01
CA ILE A 90 -3.75 4.67 -11.56
C ILE A 90 -2.70 5.72 -11.23
N TYR A 91 -3.12 6.73 -10.47
CA TYR A 91 -2.31 7.81 -9.93
C TYR A 91 -2.37 7.76 -8.41
N ILE A 92 -1.20 7.80 -7.77
CA ILE A 92 -1.06 7.93 -6.33
C ILE A 92 -0.70 9.38 -6.04
N GLY A 93 -1.52 10.05 -5.22
CA GLY A 93 -1.22 11.39 -4.75
C GLY A 93 -0.12 11.33 -3.70
N LEU A 94 1.04 11.83 -4.09
CA LEU A 94 2.17 12.07 -3.21
C LEU A 94 2.07 13.52 -2.72
N GLU A 95 1.02 13.87 -1.97
CA GLU A 95 1.03 15.17 -1.32
C GLU A 95 2.18 15.21 -0.32
N GLY A 96 3.08 16.16 -0.53
CA GLY A 96 4.20 16.42 0.36
C GLY A 96 3.67 16.66 1.77
N GLU A 97 3.96 15.70 2.65
CA GLU A 97 3.79 15.78 4.09
C GLU A 97 2.49 16.42 4.59
N SER A 98 1.38 15.69 4.62
CA SER A 98 0.28 15.92 5.59
C SER A 98 -0.73 14.78 5.61
N GLY A 99 -0.69 13.98 6.68
CA GLY A 99 -1.70 12.96 6.99
C GLY A 99 -1.18 11.97 8.03
N ASN A 100 -1.04 12.42 9.28
CA ASN A 100 -0.44 11.71 10.43
C ASN A 100 1.06 11.43 10.31
N ILE A 101 1.85 12.49 10.12
CA ILE A 101 3.28 12.46 10.44
C ILE A 101 3.44 12.66 11.95
N ALA A 102 3.46 11.56 12.70
CA ALA A 102 4.22 11.54 13.94
C ALA A 102 5.69 11.28 13.58
N TYR A 103 6.37 12.32 13.08
CA TYR A 103 7.80 12.65 13.18
C TYR A 103 8.11 13.85 12.26
N GLY A 104 7.99 15.07 12.80
CA GLY A 104 8.86 16.23 12.50
C GLY A 104 8.95 16.82 11.07
N LYS A 105 8.23 17.95 10.89
CA LYS A 105 8.50 19.15 10.05
C LYS A 105 8.70 19.05 8.52
N LYS A 106 7.86 19.88 7.86
CA LYS A 106 7.76 20.31 6.45
C LYS A 106 9.08 20.51 5.67
N ALA A 107 9.10 20.10 4.38
CA ALA A 107 9.29 20.99 3.23
C ALA A 107 9.08 20.33 1.84
N SER A 108 8.23 21.01 1.06
CA SER A 108 8.24 21.24 -0.39
C SER A 108 9.49 20.85 -1.21
N THR A 109 9.28 19.98 -2.21
CA THR A 109 9.72 20.03 -3.64
C THR A 109 9.96 18.59 -4.14
N LEU A 110 9.20 18.11 -5.12
CA LEU A 110 9.34 16.76 -5.69
C LEU A 110 10.38 16.73 -6.83
N PRO A 111 11.39 15.83 -6.79
CA PRO A 111 12.35 15.67 -7.88
C PRO A 111 11.80 14.82 -9.05
N SER A 112 12.25 15.14 -10.26
CA SER A 112 11.81 14.62 -11.56
C SER A 112 12.30 13.20 -11.91
N SER A 113 12.83 12.43 -10.96
CA SER A 113 13.53 11.14 -11.18
C SER A 113 12.83 9.92 -10.57
N LEU A 114 11.51 9.96 -10.45
CA LEU A 114 10.67 8.83 -10.02
C LEU A 114 10.90 7.59 -10.91
N LYS A 115 11.55 6.56 -10.35
CA LYS A 115 11.74 5.25 -10.99
C LYS A 115 10.68 4.28 -10.51
N PHE A 116 9.90 3.74 -11.45
CA PHE A 116 8.94 2.67 -11.19
C PHE A 116 9.67 1.33 -11.29
N SER A 117 9.63 0.54 -10.22
CA SER A 117 9.93 -0.88 -10.28
C SER A 117 8.61 -1.62 -10.09
N VAL A 118 8.26 -2.53 -11.01
CA VAL A 118 7.14 -3.45 -10.83
C VAL A 118 7.71 -4.68 -10.12
N PRO A 119 7.41 -4.92 -8.83
CA PRO A 119 7.86 -6.12 -8.16
C PRO A 119 7.00 -7.31 -8.60
N THR A 120 7.58 -8.49 -8.44
CA THR A 120 6.99 -9.79 -8.73
C THR A 120 5.54 -9.87 -8.25
N ILE A 121 4.62 -10.06 -9.21
CA ILE A 121 3.21 -10.32 -8.99
C ILE A 121 3.08 -11.57 -8.13
N GLN A 122 2.87 -11.41 -6.81
CA GLN A 122 2.42 -12.52 -5.99
C GLN A 122 0.91 -12.64 -6.16
N LYS A 123 0.42 -13.85 -6.47
CA LYS A 123 -1.02 -14.13 -6.35
C LYS A 123 -1.39 -13.92 -4.88
N PRO A 124 -2.45 -13.14 -4.55
CA PRO A 124 -3.04 -13.24 -3.23
C PRO A 124 -3.40 -14.72 -3.01
N ARG A 125 -2.92 -15.32 -1.93
CA ARG A 125 -3.34 -16.68 -1.56
C ARG A 125 -4.78 -16.55 -1.06
N ASN A 126 -5.75 -16.95 -1.89
CA ASN A 126 -7.15 -17.00 -1.51
C ASN A 126 -7.37 -18.26 -0.64
N PRO A 127 -7.92 -18.16 0.57
CA PRO A 127 -8.17 -19.34 1.41
C PRO A 127 -9.16 -20.34 0.79
N GLU A 128 -9.94 -19.92 -0.21
CA GLU A 128 -10.88 -20.80 -0.94
C GLU A 128 -10.21 -21.61 -2.07
N GLU A 129 -8.95 -21.36 -2.42
CA GLU A 129 -8.20 -22.13 -3.45
C GLU A 129 -7.45 -23.37 -2.88
N GLU A 130 -7.61 -23.72 -1.59
CA GLU A 130 -6.95 -24.89 -0.95
C GLU A 130 -7.91 -26.05 -0.62
N LEU A 131 -9.10 -26.08 -1.22
CA LEU A 131 -10.05 -27.19 -1.08
C LEU A 131 -10.10 -28.02 -2.39
N ASP A 132 -9.01 -28.71 -2.68
CA ASP A 132 -8.98 -29.90 -3.57
C ASP A 132 -7.87 -30.86 -3.12
#